data_AF-A0A964P556-F1
#
_entry.id   AF-A0A964P556-F1
#
_cell.length_a   1.000
_cell.length_b   1.000
_cell.length_c   1.000
_cell.angle_alpha   90.00
_cell.angle_beta   90.00
_cell.angle_gamma   90.00
#
_symmetry.space_group_name_H-M   'P 1'
#
loop_
_entity.id
_entity.type
_entity.pdbx_description
1 polymer ?
#
loop_
_entity_poly.entity_id
_entity_poly.type
_entity_poly.pdbx_seq_one_letter_code
_entity_poly.pdbx_strand_id
1 'polypeptide(L)'
;MQRTHSNRRPASPALLALALAATALVSTQVSAQTKTLYIGMNGGQMEKIWSEHIFPAFEKANNAKVVVVPGTSSEILAKAQASKDKPQMHVMFLDDGVMARAIGMGLCEKMKPSAALNEVFPTARFKGDMATGVTMGMTGLAYNKKMYTEKGWAAPTSWMDMADPKLKGKVVFQSVSFSSFGLHGFLMFNRIKGGTERN
;
A
#
# COMPACT_ATOMS: atom_id res chain seq x y z
N MET A 1 -8.85 -10.81 -93.62
CA MET A 1 -9.02 -10.16 -92.29
C MET A 1 -9.99 -11.01 -91.47
N GLN A 2 -9.48 -11.99 -90.73
CA GLN A 2 -10.28 -12.90 -89.88
C GLN A 2 -10.32 -12.35 -88.44
N ARG A 3 -11.51 -12.15 -87.88
CA ARG A 3 -11.71 -11.88 -86.45
C ARG A 3 -11.90 -13.20 -85.72
N THR A 4 -11.02 -13.50 -84.76
CA THR A 4 -11.15 -14.62 -83.84
C THR A 4 -12.02 -14.21 -82.65
N HIS A 5 -13.14 -14.90 -82.43
CA HIS A 5 -13.96 -14.75 -81.24
C HIS A 5 -13.42 -15.64 -80.11
N SER A 6 -12.90 -15.02 -79.05
CA SER A 6 -12.51 -15.69 -77.81
C SER A 6 -13.76 -15.97 -76.98
N ASN A 7 -14.03 -17.25 -76.71
CA ASN A 7 -15.17 -17.72 -75.93
C ASN A 7 -14.76 -17.81 -74.44
N ARG A 8 -15.17 -16.84 -73.60
CA ARG A 8 -14.94 -16.89 -72.16
C ARG A 8 -16.10 -17.61 -71.46
N ARG A 9 -15.83 -18.79 -70.90
CA ARG A 9 -16.77 -19.48 -69.99
C ARG A 9 -16.78 -18.76 -68.63
N PRO A 10 -17.95 -18.54 -67.99
CA PRO A 10 -17.99 -18.02 -66.64
C PRO A 10 -17.56 -19.11 -65.65
N ALA A 11 -16.71 -18.76 -64.68
CA ALA A 11 -16.34 -19.63 -63.59
C ALA A 11 -17.54 -19.83 -62.64
N SER A 12 -17.81 -21.08 -62.26
CA SER A 12 -18.94 -21.47 -61.41
C SER A 12 -18.85 -20.85 -59.99
N PRO A 13 -19.98 -20.39 -59.41
CA PRO A 13 -20.02 -19.70 -58.11
C PRO A 13 -19.73 -20.60 -56.89
N ALA A 14 -19.56 -21.92 -57.10
CA ALA A 14 -19.38 -22.89 -56.02
C ALA A 14 -17.99 -22.83 -55.34
N LEU A 15 -16.98 -22.24 -56.00
CA LEU A 15 -15.62 -22.16 -55.45
C LEU A 15 -15.39 -20.97 -54.51
N LEU A 16 -16.28 -19.96 -54.50
CA LEU A 16 -16.17 -18.85 -53.55
C LEU A 16 -16.75 -19.15 -52.16
N ALA A 17 -17.60 -20.17 -52.03
CA ALA A 17 -18.26 -20.49 -50.76
C ALA A 17 -17.36 -21.24 -49.77
N LEU A 18 -16.33 -21.95 -50.24
CA LEU A 18 -15.40 -22.69 -49.36
C LEU A 18 -14.27 -21.81 -48.77
N ALA A 19 -13.99 -20.64 -49.35
CA ALA A 19 -12.96 -19.74 -48.85
C ALA A 19 -13.43 -18.87 -47.66
N LEU A 20 -14.74 -18.70 -47.47
CA LEU A 20 -15.30 -17.93 -46.36
C LEU A 20 -15.49 -18.73 -45.06
N ALA A 21 -15.40 -20.06 -45.10
CA ALA A 21 -15.58 -20.90 -43.92
C ALA A 21 -14.29 -21.12 -43.11
N ALA A 22 -13.11 -20.78 -43.66
CA ALA A 22 -11.82 -21.04 -43.03
C ALA A 22 -11.31 -19.91 -42.10
N THR A 23 -11.95 -18.74 -42.09
CA THR A 23 -11.54 -17.59 -41.27
C THR A 23 -12.28 -17.44 -39.94
N ALA A 24 -13.24 -18.31 -39.63
CA ALA A 24 -14.06 -18.22 -38.42
C ALA A 24 -13.45 -18.88 -37.17
N LEU A 25 -12.24 -19.47 -37.26
CA LEU A 25 -11.60 -20.20 -36.15
C LEU A 25 -10.39 -19.48 -35.53
N VAL A 26 -10.15 -18.20 -35.83
CA VAL A 26 -9.28 -17.38 -34.99
C VAL A 26 -10.08 -17.02 -33.74
N SER A 27 -10.21 -17.99 -32.84
CA SER A 27 -10.56 -17.76 -31.45
C SER A 27 -9.60 -16.69 -30.93
N THR A 28 -10.09 -15.47 -30.78
CA THR A 28 -9.42 -14.45 -29.99
C THR A 28 -9.28 -15.01 -28.58
N GLN A 29 -8.11 -15.57 -28.29
CA GLN A 29 -7.70 -15.77 -26.91
C GLN A 29 -7.64 -14.37 -26.30
N VAL A 30 -8.73 -13.95 -25.69
CA VAL A 30 -8.74 -12.85 -24.72
C VAL A 30 -7.84 -13.34 -23.60
N SER A 31 -6.55 -13.04 -23.71
CA SER A 31 -5.63 -13.22 -22.60
C SER A 31 -6.19 -12.39 -21.47
N ALA A 32 -6.58 -13.05 -20.37
CA ALA A 32 -7.07 -12.36 -19.19
C ALA A 32 -5.96 -11.41 -18.74
N GLN A 33 -6.14 -10.11 -18.98
CA GLN A 33 -5.13 -9.11 -18.67
C GLN A 33 -4.88 -9.14 -17.16
N THR A 34 -3.71 -9.63 -16.75
CA THR A 34 -3.27 -9.62 -15.36
C THR A 34 -3.33 -8.19 -14.84
N LYS A 35 -4.13 -7.97 -13.79
CA LYS A 35 -4.29 -6.63 -13.21
C LYS A 35 -3.08 -6.29 -12.35
N THR A 36 -2.50 -5.11 -12.54
CA THR A 36 -1.41 -4.62 -11.69
C THR A 36 -1.95 -3.76 -10.56
N LEU A 37 -1.62 -4.12 -9.32
CA LEU A 37 -1.94 -3.42 -8.09
C LEU A 37 -0.71 -2.66 -7.57
N TYR A 38 -0.70 -1.33 -7.74
CA TYR A 38 0.29 -0.45 -7.13
C TYR A 38 0.00 -0.21 -5.64
N ILE A 39 0.95 -0.53 -4.78
CA ILE A 39 0.86 -0.36 -3.32
C ILE A 39 1.95 0.60 -2.85
N GLY A 40 1.57 1.74 -2.29
CA GLY A 40 2.50 2.59 -1.55
C GLY A 40 2.78 1.98 -0.19
N MET A 41 4.03 1.66 0.14
CA MET A 41 4.40 1.12 1.45
C MET A 41 5.81 1.48 1.87
N ASN A 42 6.09 1.34 3.18
CA ASN A 42 7.44 1.49 3.71
C ASN A 42 8.40 0.50 3.03
N GLY A 43 9.44 1.05 2.42
CA GLY A 43 10.49 0.28 1.77
C GLY A 43 11.37 -0.51 2.75
N GLY A 44 12.45 -1.09 2.22
CA GLY A 44 13.46 -1.77 3.04
C GLY A 44 12.98 -3.12 3.55
N GLN A 45 13.11 -3.36 4.86
CA GLN A 45 12.78 -4.69 5.43
C GLN A 45 11.30 -5.03 5.34
N MET A 46 10.40 -4.05 5.48
CA MET A 46 8.97 -4.29 5.36
C MET A 46 8.59 -4.70 3.94
N GLU A 47 8.97 -3.90 2.93
CA GLU A 47 8.80 -4.24 1.51
C GLU A 47 9.38 -5.63 1.19
N LYS A 48 10.59 -5.94 1.67
CA LYS A 48 11.23 -7.23 1.44
C LYS A 48 10.39 -8.39 1.99
N ILE A 49 10.00 -8.33 3.27
CA ILE A 49 9.19 -9.37 3.92
C ILE A 49 7.85 -9.57 3.17
N TRP A 50 7.17 -8.48 2.81
CA TRP A 50 5.89 -8.58 2.11
C TRP A 50 6.05 -9.15 0.69
N SER A 51 7.07 -8.72 -0.04
CA SER A 51 7.34 -9.19 -1.39
C SER A 51 7.78 -10.65 -1.44
N GLU A 52 8.52 -11.12 -0.42
CA GLU A 52 8.99 -12.52 -0.36
C GLU A 52 7.93 -13.48 0.17
N HIS A 53 7.08 -13.04 1.11
CA HIS A 53 6.24 -13.96 1.87
C HIS A 53 4.72 -13.73 1.75
N ILE A 54 4.27 -12.56 1.33
CA ILE A 54 2.83 -12.21 1.33
C ILE A 54 2.30 -12.05 -0.10
N PHE A 55 2.93 -11.19 -0.90
CA PHE A 55 2.45 -10.87 -2.25
C PHE A 55 2.42 -12.07 -3.20
N PRO A 56 3.37 -13.02 -3.20
CA PRO A 56 3.33 -14.15 -4.14
C PRO A 56 2.05 -15.02 -3.99
N ALA A 57 1.60 -15.24 -2.76
CA ALA A 57 0.37 -15.97 -2.49
C ALA A 57 -0.87 -15.17 -2.94
N PHE A 58 -0.88 -13.86 -2.68
CA PHE A 58 -1.95 -12.97 -3.12
C PHE A 58 -2.04 -12.90 -4.65
N GLU A 59 -0.92 -12.71 -5.34
CA GLU A 59 -0.83 -12.64 -6.81
C GLU A 59 -1.37 -13.91 -7.45
N LYS A 60 -0.95 -15.08 -6.95
CA LYS A 60 -1.43 -16.39 -7.41
C LYS A 60 -2.94 -16.58 -7.19
N ALA A 61 -3.46 -16.17 -6.04
CA ALA A 61 -4.88 -16.33 -5.70
C ALA A 61 -5.80 -15.40 -6.50
N ASN A 62 -5.30 -14.26 -6.98
CA ASN A 62 -6.11 -13.20 -7.59
C ASN A 62 -5.83 -12.95 -9.08
N ASN A 63 -4.92 -13.71 -9.69
CA ASN A 63 -4.42 -13.44 -11.06
C ASN A 63 -4.05 -11.95 -11.25
N ALA A 64 -3.29 -11.44 -10.28
CA ALA A 64 -2.87 -10.05 -10.19
C ALA A 64 -1.36 -9.97 -10.02
N LYS A 65 -0.78 -8.81 -10.34
CA LYS A 65 0.61 -8.46 -10.05
C LYS A 65 0.63 -7.33 -9.05
N VAL A 66 1.48 -7.39 -8.03
CA VAL A 66 1.70 -6.32 -7.06
C VAL A 66 2.96 -5.56 -7.45
N VAL A 67 2.89 -4.24 -7.43
CA VAL A 67 4.05 -3.37 -7.60
C VAL A 67 4.13 -2.43 -6.42
N VAL A 68 5.23 -2.51 -5.67
CA VAL A 68 5.47 -1.61 -4.54
C VAL A 68 5.98 -0.27 -5.05
N VAL A 69 5.39 0.81 -4.54
CA VAL A 69 5.89 2.17 -4.65
C VAL A 69 6.50 2.53 -3.29
N PRO A 70 7.81 2.32 -3.11
CA PRO A 70 8.42 2.48 -1.80
C PRO A 70 8.49 3.95 -1.38
N GLY A 71 8.35 4.18 -0.07
CA GLY A 71 8.55 5.49 0.57
C GLY A 71 8.16 5.45 2.04
N THR A 72 8.52 6.47 2.80
CA THR A 72 7.96 6.70 4.13
C THR A 72 6.46 7.01 4.04
N SER A 73 5.71 6.79 5.13
CA SER A 73 4.28 7.12 5.20
C SER A 73 3.99 8.56 4.75
N SER A 74 4.82 9.53 5.16
CA SER A 74 4.70 10.93 4.76
C SER A 74 4.93 11.17 3.27
N GLU A 75 5.91 10.50 2.66
CA GLU A 75 6.19 10.63 1.22
C GLU A 75 5.07 10.00 0.37
N ILE A 76 4.54 8.85 0.81
CA ILE A 76 3.40 8.19 0.16
C ILE A 76 2.18 9.11 0.20
N LEU A 77 1.86 9.67 1.38
CA LEU A 77 0.76 10.62 1.52
C LEU A 77 0.95 11.86 0.61
N ALA A 78 2.16 12.41 0.56
CA ALA A 78 2.46 13.54 -0.32
C ALA A 78 2.27 13.19 -1.81
N LYS A 79 2.73 12.02 -2.25
CA LYS A 79 2.51 11.51 -3.62
C LYS A 79 1.01 11.33 -3.92
N ALA A 80 0.24 10.76 -2.97
CA ALA A 80 -1.19 10.58 -3.12
C ALA A 80 -1.93 11.92 -3.22
N GLN A 81 -1.56 12.90 -2.38
CA GLN A 81 -2.12 14.25 -2.45
C GLN A 81 -1.80 14.95 -3.78
N ALA A 82 -0.54 14.87 -4.23
CA ALA A 82 -0.10 15.50 -5.47
C ALA A 82 -0.74 14.87 -6.73
N SER A 83 -1.12 13.60 -6.65
CA SER A 83 -1.73 12.85 -7.75
C SER A 83 -3.22 12.53 -7.52
N LYS A 84 -3.91 13.28 -6.65
CA LYS A 84 -5.31 12.99 -6.27
C LYS A 84 -6.27 12.86 -7.45
N ASP A 85 -6.06 13.67 -8.50
CA ASP A 85 -6.92 13.68 -9.70
C ASP A 85 -6.52 12.59 -10.72
N LYS A 86 -5.34 11.98 -10.53
CA LYS A 86 -4.83 10.85 -11.32
C LYS A 86 -4.00 9.90 -10.43
N PRO A 87 -4.66 9.13 -9.55
CA PRO A 87 -3.95 8.33 -8.54
C PRO A 87 -2.92 7.39 -9.16
N GLN A 88 -1.71 7.37 -8.59
CA GLN A 88 -0.62 6.48 -9.02
C GLN A 88 -0.52 5.20 -8.17
N MET A 89 -1.31 5.11 -7.10
CA MET A 89 -1.33 3.99 -6.15
C MET A 89 -2.79 3.61 -5.90
N HIS A 90 -3.05 2.31 -5.74
CA HIS A 90 -4.39 1.79 -5.42
C HIS A 90 -4.58 1.55 -3.93
N VAL A 91 -3.50 1.20 -3.22
CA VAL A 91 -3.51 0.93 -1.79
C VAL A 91 -2.32 1.66 -1.15
N MET A 92 -2.52 2.20 0.05
CA MET A 92 -1.47 2.83 0.84
C MET A 92 -1.36 2.14 2.20
N PHE A 93 -0.14 1.73 2.54
CA PHE A 93 0.25 1.25 3.86
C PHE A 93 0.93 2.42 4.55
N LEU A 94 0.23 2.98 5.53
CA LEU A 94 0.66 4.17 6.27
C LEU A 94 0.54 3.88 7.75
N ASP A 95 1.39 4.54 8.54
CA ASP A 95 1.19 4.55 9.99
C ASP A 95 -0.16 5.18 10.34
N ASP A 96 -0.74 4.75 11.46
CA ASP A 96 -2.10 5.11 11.91
C ASP A 96 -2.39 6.62 11.94
N GLY A 97 -1.48 7.44 12.48
CA GLY A 97 -1.61 8.90 12.49
C GLY A 97 -1.57 9.51 11.09
N VAL A 98 -0.75 8.95 10.19
CA VAL A 98 -0.66 9.39 8.79
C VAL A 98 -1.89 8.94 8.00
N MET A 99 -2.41 7.74 8.27
CA MET A 99 -3.66 7.23 7.71
C MET A 99 -4.86 8.09 8.13
N ALA A 100 -4.94 8.48 9.41
CA ALA A 100 -5.97 9.39 9.89
C ALA A 100 -5.96 10.72 9.13
N ARG A 101 -4.76 11.25 8.84
CA ARG A 101 -4.59 12.45 8.01
C ARG A 101 -5.04 12.21 6.57
N ALA A 102 -4.66 11.09 5.95
CA ALA A 102 -5.08 10.73 4.59
C ALA A 102 -6.62 10.67 4.45
N ILE A 103 -7.29 10.05 5.44
CA ILE A 103 -8.75 10.00 5.53
C ILE A 103 -9.33 11.42 5.65
N GLY A 104 -8.79 12.25 6.55
CA GLY A 104 -9.23 13.64 6.72
C GLY A 104 -9.04 14.51 5.48
N MET A 105 -8.10 14.15 4.60
CA MET A 105 -7.85 14.81 3.32
C MET A 105 -8.73 14.27 2.17
N GLY A 106 -9.58 13.27 2.44
CA GLY A 106 -10.45 12.66 1.43
C GLY A 106 -9.70 11.78 0.42
N LEU A 107 -8.54 11.25 0.77
CA LEU A 107 -7.70 10.42 -0.11
C LEU A 107 -7.97 8.90 0.03
N CYS A 108 -8.95 8.52 0.85
CA CYS A 108 -9.31 7.13 1.10
C CYS A 108 -10.77 6.90 0.74
N GLU A 109 -11.08 5.70 0.25
CA GLU A 109 -12.45 5.25 0.02
C GLU A 109 -12.87 4.25 1.09
N LYS A 110 -14.18 4.20 1.37
CA LYS A 110 -14.74 3.21 2.29
C LYS A 110 -14.49 1.80 1.75
N MET A 111 -13.91 0.94 2.56
CA MET A 111 -13.73 -0.47 2.22
C MET A 111 -15.09 -1.17 2.11
N LYS A 112 -15.20 -2.07 1.13
CA LYS A 112 -16.38 -2.91 0.97
C LYS A 112 -16.44 -3.93 2.12
N PRO A 113 -17.64 -4.23 2.66
CA PRO A 113 -17.80 -5.32 3.62
C PRO A 113 -17.25 -6.63 3.05
N SER A 114 -16.51 -7.36 3.88
CA SER A 114 -15.97 -8.68 3.52
C SER A 114 -15.84 -9.54 4.78
N ALA A 115 -15.78 -10.87 4.60
CA ALA A 115 -15.51 -11.79 5.71
C ALA A 115 -14.19 -11.44 6.41
N ALA A 116 -13.14 -11.17 5.63
CA ALA A 116 -11.84 -10.77 6.16
C ALA A 116 -11.90 -9.48 7.00
N LEU A 117 -12.66 -8.46 6.57
CA LEU A 117 -12.81 -7.23 7.35
C LEU A 117 -13.59 -7.45 8.66
N ASN A 118 -14.51 -8.41 8.68
CA ASN A 118 -15.27 -8.76 9.89
C ASN A 118 -14.42 -9.52 10.92
N GLU A 119 -13.35 -10.17 10.50
CA GLU A 119 -12.39 -10.85 11.38
C GLU A 119 -11.39 -9.87 12.02
N VAL A 120 -11.27 -8.64 11.50
CA VAL A 120 -10.39 -7.64 12.08
C VAL A 120 -10.98 -7.10 13.38
N PHE A 121 -10.15 -7.08 14.44
CA PHE A 121 -10.50 -6.46 15.71
C PHE A 121 -11.06 -5.04 15.54
N PRO A 122 -12.17 -4.69 16.23
CA PRO A 122 -12.76 -3.35 16.10
C PRO A 122 -11.78 -2.21 16.35
N THR A 123 -10.80 -2.39 17.24
CA THR A 123 -9.77 -1.39 17.55
C THR A 123 -8.77 -1.14 16.42
N ALA A 124 -8.66 -2.06 15.46
CA ALA A 124 -7.82 -1.90 14.28
C ALA A 124 -8.61 -1.37 13.07
N ARG A 125 -9.92 -1.15 13.20
CA ARG A 125 -10.76 -0.60 12.13
C ARG A 125 -10.94 0.90 12.34
N PHE A 126 -10.64 1.68 11.31
CA PHE A 126 -10.87 3.12 11.34
C PHE A 126 -12.36 3.41 11.19
N LYS A 127 -12.80 4.54 11.75
CA LYS A 127 -14.21 4.96 11.72
C LYS A 127 -14.78 4.89 10.30
N GLY A 128 -15.92 4.24 10.15
CA GLY A 128 -16.61 4.10 8.86
C GLY A 128 -15.96 3.12 7.88
N ASP A 129 -15.00 2.30 8.34
CA ASP A 129 -14.23 1.36 7.52
C ASP A 129 -13.44 2.05 6.40
N MET A 130 -12.92 3.24 6.67
CA MET A 130 -12.08 3.98 5.74
C MET A 130 -10.67 3.40 5.62
N ALA A 131 -10.23 2.64 6.63
CA ALA A 131 -8.97 1.91 6.64
C ALA A 131 -9.01 0.79 7.69
N THR A 132 -8.10 -0.17 7.59
CA THR A 132 -7.90 -1.24 8.57
C THR A 132 -6.41 -1.41 8.89
N GLY A 133 -6.12 -1.77 10.13
CA GLY A 133 -4.80 -2.21 10.55
C GLY A 133 -4.50 -3.59 9.97
N VAL A 134 -3.31 -3.72 9.40
CA VAL A 134 -2.73 -4.99 8.93
C VAL A 134 -1.67 -5.51 9.90
N THR A 135 -1.14 -4.61 10.74
CA THR A 135 -0.21 -4.90 11.83
C THR A 135 -0.65 -4.08 13.04
N MET A 136 -0.52 -4.68 14.23
CA MET A 136 -0.70 -3.99 15.50
C MET A 136 0.58 -4.14 16.31
N GLY A 137 1.02 -3.05 16.92
CA GLY A 137 2.23 -3.02 17.72
C GLY A 137 2.16 -1.95 18.80
N MET A 138 3.14 -1.97 19.70
CA MET A 138 3.28 -0.99 20.77
C MET A 138 4.50 -0.12 20.49
N THR A 139 4.37 1.19 20.76
CA THR A 139 5.52 2.11 20.74
C THR A 139 6.11 2.18 22.14
N GLY A 140 7.42 1.94 22.25
CA GLY A 140 8.14 1.96 23.52
C GLY A 140 9.51 2.62 23.41
N LEU A 141 10.21 2.69 24.54
CA LEU A 141 11.56 3.25 24.62
C LEU A 141 12.60 2.20 24.21
N ALA A 142 13.47 2.57 23.28
CA ALA A 142 14.67 1.82 22.95
C ALA A 142 15.90 2.57 23.48
N TYR A 143 16.86 1.85 24.05
CA TYR A 143 18.10 2.42 24.56
C TYR A 143 19.31 1.56 24.21
N ASN A 144 20.49 2.18 24.12
CA ASN A 144 21.73 1.47 23.93
C ASN A 144 22.18 0.85 25.26
N LYS A 145 21.95 -0.47 25.40
CA LYS A 145 22.27 -1.21 26.63
C LYS A 145 23.75 -1.10 27.02
N LYS A 146 24.68 -1.19 26.05
CA LYS A 146 26.12 -1.08 26.31
C LYS A 146 26.48 0.26 26.95
N MET A 147 26.00 1.36 26.36
CA MET A 147 26.26 2.71 26.89
C MET A 147 25.68 2.90 28.31
N TYR A 148 24.49 2.37 28.57
CA TYR A 148 23.88 2.47 29.89
C TYR A 148 24.67 1.68 30.95
N THR A 149 25.10 0.46 30.61
CA THR A 149 25.96 -0.34 31.50
C THR A 149 27.30 0.35 31.77
N GLU A 150 28.00 0.82 30.73
CA GLU A 150 29.31 1.47 30.86
C GLU A 150 29.26 2.75 31.70
N LYS A 151 28.14 3.47 31.66
CA LYS A 151 27.93 4.72 32.41
C LYS A 151 27.28 4.51 33.78
N GLY A 152 26.98 3.26 34.16
CA GLY A 152 26.30 2.94 35.42
C GLY A 152 24.88 3.51 35.49
N TRP A 153 24.19 3.68 34.36
CA TRP A 153 22.83 4.22 34.30
C TRP A 153 21.79 3.11 34.36
N ALA A 154 20.73 3.33 35.15
CA ALA A 154 19.55 2.46 35.14
C ALA A 154 18.81 2.55 33.80
N ALA A 155 18.23 1.42 33.36
CA ALA A 155 17.39 1.40 32.16
C ALA A 155 16.18 2.35 32.34
N PRO A 156 15.76 3.05 31.27
CA PRO A 156 14.64 3.96 31.35
C PRO A 156 13.34 3.19 31.61
N THR A 157 12.52 3.69 32.52
CA THR A 157 11.21 3.13 32.88
C THR A 157 10.07 4.12 32.63
N SER A 158 10.41 5.38 32.31
CA SER A 158 9.46 6.45 32.04
C SER A 158 9.85 7.25 30.80
N TRP A 159 8.84 7.75 30.07
CA TRP A 159 9.06 8.72 29.01
C TRP A 159 9.76 9.99 29.52
N MET A 160 9.54 10.36 30.79
CA MET A 160 10.21 11.51 31.42
C MET A 160 11.72 11.31 31.61
N ASP A 161 12.23 10.07 31.57
CA ASP A 161 13.66 9.82 31.68
C ASP A 161 14.44 10.44 30.52
N MET A 162 13.77 10.68 29.38
CA MET A 162 14.37 11.34 28.21
C MET A 162 14.62 12.84 28.43
N ALA A 163 14.02 13.45 29.45
CA ALA A 163 14.28 14.84 29.83
C ALA A 163 15.51 15.00 30.75
N ASP A 164 16.12 13.89 31.19
CA ASP A 164 17.27 13.93 32.07
C ASP A 164 18.47 14.63 31.40
N PRO A 165 19.07 15.66 32.04
CA PRO A 165 20.23 16.37 31.51
C PRO A 165 21.41 15.46 31.09
N LYS A 166 21.58 14.27 31.70
CA LYS A 166 22.63 13.32 31.32
C LYS A 166 22.51 12.83 29.87
N LEU A 167 21.29 12.86 29.33
CA LEU A 167 20.97 12.45 27.96
C LEU A 167 21.06 13.61 26.96
N LYS A 168 21.54 14.79 27.36
CA LYS A 168 21.76 15.92 26.43
C LYS A 168 22.57 15.45 25.20
N GLY A 169 22.00 15.68 24.01
CA GLY A 169 22.54 15.26 22.71
C GLY A 169 22.50 13.75 22.42
N LYS A 170 21.75 12.96 23.21
CA LYS A 170 21.70 11.48 23.11
C LYS A 170 20.27 10.93 22.97
N VAL A 171 19.27 11.81 22.91
CA VAL A 171 17.87 11.45 22.69
C VAL A 171 17.53 11.76 21.24
N VAL A 172 16.97 10.76 20.56
CA VAL A 172 16.40 10.92 19.22
C VAL A 172 14.91 10.72 19.32
N PHE A 173 14.17 11.64 18.73
CA PHE A 173 12.72 11.59 18.68
C PHE A 173 12.27 11.81 17.25
N GLN A 174 11.36 10.97 16.75
CA GLN A 174 10.86 11.14 15.39
C GLN A 174 9.91 12.35 15.32
N SER A 175 9.77 12.94 14.14
CA SER A 175 8.87 14.08 13.94
C SER A 175 7.43 13.69 14.27
N VAL A 176 6.78 14.47 15.15
CA VAL A 176 5.37 14.32 15.52
C VAL A 176 4.44 14.43 14.30
N SER A 177 4.80 15.28 13.33
CA SER A 177 3.95 15.57 12.17
C SER A 177 4.10 14.56 11.02
N PHE A 178 5.17 13.77 11.01
CA PHE A 178 5.51 12.87 9.90
C PHE A 178 5.59 11.39 10.30
N SER A 179 5.61 11.09 11.59
CA SER A 179 5.75 9.72 12.11
C SER A 179 4.84 9.48 13.30
N SER A 180 4.11 8.38 13.26
CA SER A 180 3.32 7.93 14.41
C SER A 180 4.16 7.67 15.65
N PHE A 181 5.42 7.26 15.52
CA PHE A 181 6.30 7.07 16.69
C PHE A 181 6.56 8.39 17.43
N GLY A 182 6.73 9.48 16.68
CA GLY A 182 6.84 10.82 17.25
C GLY A 182 5.53 11.26 17.91
N LEU A 183 4.41 11.07 17.21
CA LEU A 183 3.09 11.38 17.75
C LEU A 183 2.79 10.62 19.05
N HIS A 184 3.07 9.32 19.09
CA HIS A 184 2.84 8.48 20.28
C HIS A 184 3.62 8.99 21.48
N GLY A 185 4.93 9.24 21.33
CA GLY A 185 5.69 9.74 22.47
C GLY A 185 5.22 11.13 22.91
N PHE A 186 4.82 12.02 21.98
CA PHE A 186 4.21 13.31 22.32
C PHE A 186 2.93 13.13 23.14
N LEU A 187 2.02 12.25 22.70
CA LEU A 187 0.80 11.92 23.42
C LEU A 187 1.09 11.32 24.81
N MET A 188 2.13 10.50 24.94
CA MET A 188 2.56 9.99 26.25
C MET A 188 3.06 11.11 27.17
N PHE A 189 3.86 12.05 26.66
CA PHE A 189 4.25 13.24 27.43
C PHE A 189 3.04 14.08 27.83
N ASN A 190 2.09 14.29 26.91
CA ASN A 190 0.87 15.05 27.18
C ASN A 190 0.06 14.42 28.31
N ARG A 191 -0.17 13.10 28.25
CA ARG A 191 -0.87 12.34 29.30
C ARG A 191 -0.17 12.44 30.66
N ILE A 192 1.16 12.34 30.68
CA ILE A 192 1.95 12.51 31.92
C ILE A 192 1.76 13.90 32.53
N LYS A 193 1.55 14.93 31.71
CA LYS A 193 1.28 16.29 32.14
C LYS A 193 -0.19 16.58 32.44
N GLY A 194 -1.05 15.56 32.39
CA GLY A 194 -2.49 15.67 32.69
C GLY A 194 -3.38 15.99 31.50
N GLY A 195 -2.83 16.00 30.27
CA GLY A 195 -3.59 16.15 29.04
C GLY A 195 -4.24 14.85 28.55
N THR A 196 -4.98 14.95 27.44
CA THR A 196 -5.70 13.86 26.77
C THR A 196 -5.48 13.98 25.25
N GLU A 197 -6.10 13.12 24.44
CA GLU A 197 -6.04 13.25 22.97
C GLU A 197 -6.79 14.48 22.45
N ARG A 198 -7.51 15.20 23.32
CA ARG A 198 -8.33 16.36 22.97
C ARG A 198 -7.74 17.70 23.38
N ASN A 199 -6.68 17.74 24.20
CA ASN A 199 -6.10 18.96 24.75
C ASN A 199 -4.60 18.83 25.00
#